data_AF-A0ABD1W3K7-F1
#
_entry.id   AF-A0ABD1W3K7-F1
#
_cell.length_a   1.000
_cell.length_b   1.000
_cell.length_c   1.000
_cell.angle_alpha   90.00
_cell.angle_beta   90.00
_cell.angle_gamma   90.00
#
_symmetry.space_group_name_H-M   'P 1'
#
loop_
_entity.id
_entity.type
_entity.pdbx_description
1 polymer ?
#
loop_
_entity_poly.entity_id
_entity_poly.type
_entity_poly.pdbx_seq_one_letter_code
_entity_poly.pdbx_strand_id
1 'polypeptide(L)'
;MDAAQDHAIIALYNSINSHRNYLEGPNDQLFSETPLHRAAFQGHTRLALEMLRLKPSLGKKLNLDGLSPLDMALRHGRTATVRGLISYDPNLIRVQGRGGITPLHYVVEMENIDLLIRFLLECPSSIKDLTVRQETAVHIAVRKRKIEAFKVLFGWIKRTDNTAVLTWRDEEGNTVLHVAALTNQPEACSFY
;
A
#
# COMPACT_ATOMS: atom_id res chain seq x y z
N MET A 1 -22.00 7.29 2.35
CA MET A 1 -21.62 7.47 3.76
C MET A 1 -20.11 7.69 3.95
N ASP A 2 -19.32 7.77 2.86
CA ASP A 2 -17.84 7.70 2.89
C ASP A 2 -17.14 9.06 3.12
N ALA A 3 -17.74 10.19 2.70
CA ALA A 3 -17.07 11.49 2.75
C ALA A 3 -16.82 12.06 4.17
N ALA A 4 -17.63 11.67 5.16
CA ALA A 4 -17.55 12.21 6.52
C ALA A 4 -16.42 11.55 7.35
N GLN A 5 -16.15 10.27 7.14
CA GLN A 5 -15.06 9.56 7.82
C GLN A 5 -13.69 9.88 7.18
N ASP A 6 -13.63 10.00 5.85
CA ASP A 6 -12.44 10.51 5.16
C ASP A 6 -12.06 11.91 5.67
N HIS A 7 -13.06 12.77 5.89
CA HIS A 7 -12.86 14.09 6.50
C HIS A 7 -12.32 14.01 7.94
N ALA A 8 -12.78 13.06 8.76
CA ALA A 8 -12.30 12.87 10.13
C ALA A 8 -10.85 12.36 10.19
N ILE A 9 -10.46 11.46 9.27
CA ILE A 9 -9.07 11.00 9.15
C ILE A 9 -8.19 12.16 8.67
N ILE A 10 -8.62 12.90 7.64
CA ILE A 10 -7.90 14.11 7.19
C ILE A 10 -7.74 15.10 8.35
N ALA A 11 -8.79 15.34 9.14
CA ALA A 11 -8.74 16.22 10.30
C ALA A 11 -7.80 15.72 11.41
N LEU A 12 -7.74 14.41 11.66
CA LEU A 12 -6.79 13.81 12.59
C LEU A 12 -5.34 14.06 12.14
N TYR A 13 -5.02 13.80 10.87
CA TYR A 13 -3.68 14.07 10.34
C TYR A 13 -3.34 15.57 10.33
N ASN A 14 -4.31 16.44 10.03
CA ASN A 14 -4.12 17.89 10.14
C ASN A 14 -3.87 18.35 11.59
N SER A 15 -4.52 17.70 12.56
CA SER A 15 -4.34 17.98 13.99
C SER A 15 -2.98 17.49 14.49
N ILE A 16 -2.52 16.31 14.04
CA ILE A 16 -1.16 15.80 14.27
C ILE A 16 -0.12 16.76 13.66
N ASN A 17 -0.38 17.28 12.46
CA ASN A 17 0.50 18.23 11.79
C ASN A 17 0.56 19.59 12.52
N SER A 18 -0.53 20.01 13.14
CA SER A 18 -0.64 21.29 13.88
C SER A 18 -0.05 21.20 15.30
N HIS A 19 -0.09 20.02 15.92
CA HIS A 19 0.36 19.80 17.30
C HIS A 19 1.30 18.59 17.36
N ARG A 20 2.60 18.88 17.22
CA ARG A 20 3.74 17.94 17.23
C ARG A 20 3.77 16.97 18.44
N ASN A 21 2.92 17.13 19.45
CA ASN A 21 2.94 16.37 20.70
C ASN A 21 1.58 15.77 21.11
N TYR A 22 0.56 15.70 20.24
CA TYR A 22 -0.80 15.32 20.66
C TYR A 22 -0.95 13.87 21.17
N LEU A 23 0.06 13.01 20.95
CA LEU A 23 0.03 11.59 21.34
C LEU A 23 1.20 11.14 22.24
N GLU A 24 2.08 12.03 22.70
CA GLU A 24 3.36 11.59 23.31
C GLU A 24 3.39 11.66 24.84
N GLY A 25 3.46 10.47 25.45
CA GLY A 25 4.30 10.25 26.63
C GLY A 25 5.79 10.26 26.25
N PRO A 26 6.72 10.36 27.21
CA PRO A 26 7.97 11.08 27.03
C PRO A 26 9.13 10.33 26.33
N ASN A 27 8.90 9.25 25.59
CA ASN A 27 9.89 8.68 24.68
C ASN A 27 9.24 7.70 23.69
N ASP A 28 9.67 7.80 22.44
CA ASP A 28 9.39 6.91 21.29
C ASP A 28 8.09 7.13 20.49
N GLN A 29 8.29 7.59 19.24
CA GLN A 29 7.47 7.38 18.03
C GLN A 29 6.57 8.50 17.50
N LEU A 30 7.02 9.76 17.52
CA LEU A 30 6.42 10.72 16.62
C LEU A 30 6.61 10.31 15.16
N PHE A 31 5.52 10.30 14.38
CA PHE A 31 5.57 10.30 12.92
C PHE A 31 6.50 11.42 12.46
N SER A 32 7.72 11.08 12.07
CA SER A 32 8.76 12.06 11.73
C SER A 32 9.41 11.66 10.41
N GLU A 33 9.52 12.61 9.48
CA GLU A 33 10.23 12.37 8.23
C GLU A 33 11.70 12.04 8.53
N THR A 34 12.10 10.81 8.26
CA THR A 34 13.46 10.32 8.51
C THR A 34 14.38 10.63 7.32
N PRO A 35 15.71 10.64 7.51
CA PRO A 35 16.65 10.74 6.38
C PRO A 35 16.40 9.69 5.28
N LEU A 36 15.89 8.50 5.65
CA LEU A 36 15.55 7.46 4.69
C LEU A 36 14.35 7.84 3.80
N HIS A 37 13.36 8.57 4.32
CA HIS A 37 12.27 9.10 3.50
C HIS A 37 12.80 10.08 2.44
N ARG A 38 13.72 10.98 2.83
CA ARG A 38 14.35 11.93 1.90
C ARG A 38 15.19 11.22 0.84
N ALA A 39 16.00 10.25 1.24
CA ALA A 39 16.79 9.45 0.31
C ALA A 39 15.89 8.70 -0.69
N ALA A 40 14.78 8.12 -0.21
CA ALA A 40 13.81 7.44 -1.05
C ALA A 40 13.09 8.38 -2.01
N PHE A 41 12.62 9.54 -1.54
CA PHE A 41 12.02 10.60 -2.35
C PHE A 41 12.95 11.07 -3.48
N GLN A 42 14.25 11.25 -3.17
CA GLN A 42 15.26 11.72 -4.12
C GLN A 42 15.75 10.61 -5.08
N GLY A 43 15.48 9.34 -4.77
CA GLY A 43 15.97 8.20 -5.55
C GLY A 43 17.44 7.83 -5.26
N HIS A 44 17.97 8.26 -4.11
CA HIS A 44 19.34 7.97 -3.66
C HIS A 44 19.46 6.53 -3.16
N THR A 45 19.35 5.57 -4.08
CA THR A 45 19.25 4.13 -3.79
C THR A 45 20.37 3.61 -2.89
N ARG A 46 21.64 3.94 -3.20
CA ARG A 46 22.79 3.48 -2.40
C ARG A 46 22.71 4.02 -0.97
N LEU A 47 22.44 5.31 -0.81
CA LEU A 47 22.28 5.94 0.50
C LEU A 47 21.14 5.30 1.31
N ALA A 48 20.00 5.05 0.67
CA ALA A 48 18.85 4.42 1.30
C ALA A 48 19.18 3.00 1.81
N LEU A 49 19.90 2.20 1.02
CA LEU A 49 20.33 0.85 1.41
C LEU A 49 21.37 0.87 2.54
N GLU A 50 22.31 1.82 2.50
CA GLU A 50 23.30 2.01 3.58
C GLU A 50 22.60 2.40 4.90
N MET A 51 21.62 3.29 4.86
CA MET A 51 20.81 3.66 6.03
C MET A 51 20.04 2.46 6.60
N LEU A 52 19.44 1.62 5.74
CA LEU A 52 18.77 0.40 6.18
C LEU A 52 19.73 -0.60 6.79
N ARG A 53 20.94 -0.78 6.23
CA ARG A 53 21.96 -1.66 6.82
C ARG A 53 22.34 -1.21 8.23
N LEU A 54 22.44 0.10 8.47
CA LEU A 54 22.79 0.66 9.78
C LEU A 54 21.61 0.61 10.76
N LYS A 55 20.37 0.86 10.29
CA LYS A 55 19.17 0.88 11.13
C LYS A 55 17.95 0.37 10.35
N PRO A 56 17.72 -0.95 10.30
CA PRO A 56 16.63 -1.55 9.52
C PRO A 56 15.24 -1.04 9.89
N SER A 57 15.03 -0.67 11.16
CA SER A 57 13.74 -0.15 11.63
C SER A 57 13.29 1.14 10.94
N LEU A 58 14.20 1.88 10.30
CA LEU A 58 13.85 3.06 9.51
C LEU A 58 12.97 2.72 8.30
N GLY A 59 13.07 1.52 7.74
CA GLY A 59 12.28 1.12 6.56
C GLY A 59 10.79 1.04 6.83
N LYS A 60 10.39 0.80 8.08
CA LYS A 60 9.00 0.65 8.51
C LYS A 60 8.43 1.91 9.18
N LYS A 61 9.26 2.94 9.39
CA LYS A 61 8.81 4.21 9.99
C LYS A 61 7.92 4.96 9.00
N LEU A 62 6.84 5.54 9.50
CA LEU A 62 5.94 6.38 8.73
C LEU A 62 6.26 7.86 8.98
N ASN A 63 6.20 8.69 7.95
CA ASN A 63 6.24 10.15 8.08
C ASN A 63 4.88 10.73 8.52
N LEU A 64 4.76 12.06 8.59
CA LEU A 64 3.53 12.76 8.99
C LEU A 64 2.34 12.50 8.05
N ASP A 65 2.58 12.15 6.79
CA ASP A 65 1.54 11.78 5.84
C ASP A 65 1.10 10.32 5.98
N GLY A 66 1.71 9.57 6.90
CA GLY A 66 1.51 8.13 7.05
C GLY A 66 2.14 7.32 5.93
N LEU A 67 3.23 7.79 5.33
CA LEU A 67 3.95 7.14 4.24
C LEU A 67 5.26 6.55 4.74
N SER A 68 5.58 5.33 4.30
CA SER A 68 6.89 4.71 4.50
C SER A 68 7.92 5.26 3.50
N PRO A 69 9.23 5.01 3.70
CA PRO A 69 10.22 5.30 2.66
C PRO A 69 9.94 4.58 1.33
N LEU A 70 9.38 3.37 1.37
CA LEU A 70 9.00 2.67 0.14
C LEU A 70 7.88 3.41 -0.60
N ASP A 71 6.88 3.94 0.12
CA ASP A 71 5.82 4.77 -0.46
C ASP A 71 6.37 6.06 -1.08
N MET A 72 7.35 6.69 -0.43
CA MET A 72 8.03 7.87 -0.99
C MET A 72 8.74 7.54 -2.30
N ALA A 73 9.45 6.41 -2.37
CA ALA A 73 10.08 5.97 -3.62
C ALA A 73 9.04 5.67 -4.71
N LEU A 74 7.92 5.02 -4.36
CA LEU A 74 6.82 4.70 -5.28
C LEU A 74 6.16 5.97 -5.85
N ARG A 75 5.69 6.87 -4.98
CA ARG A 75 4.99 8.11 -5.35
C ARG A 75 5.80 9.03 -6.26
N HIS A 76 7.13 8.96 -6.15
CA HIS A 76 8.04 9.79 -6.94
C HIS A 76 8.74 9.04 -8.08
N GLY A 77 8.24 7.85 -8.45
CA GLY A 77 8.72 7.10 -9.61
C GLY A 77 10.18 6.65 -9.50
N ARG A 78 10.69 6.46 -8.28
CA ARG A 78 12.09 6.09 -8.02
C ARG A 78 12.28 4.58 -8.15
N THR A 79 12.02 4.04 -9.33
CA THR A 79 11.96 2.59 -9.60
C THR A 79 13.20 1.82 -9.15
N ALA A 80 14.41 2.38 -9.34
CA ALA A 80 15.65 1.76 -8.87
C ALA A 80 15.69 1.65 -7.34
N THR A 81 15.21 2.69 -6.64
CA THR A 81 15.13 2.70 -5.18
C THR A 81 14.04 1.76 -4.69
N VAL A 82 12.86 1.75 -5.31
CA VAL A 82 11.79 0.78 -5.00
C VAL A 82 12.32 -0.65 -5.08
N ARG A 83 12.96 -1.01 -6.20
CA ARG A 83 13.56 -2.33 -6.40
C ARG A 83 14.63 -2.64 -5.36
N GLY A 84 15.51 -1.68 -5.07
CA GLY A 84 16.54 -1.85 -4.04
C GLY A 84 15.93 -2.13 -2.66
N LEU A 85 14.94 -1.34 -2.26
CA LEU A 85 14.28 -1.46 -0.95
C LEU A 85 13.56 -2.81 -0.78
N ILE A 86 12.77 -3.23 -1.78
CA ILE A 86 12.04 -4.51 -1.68
C ILE A 86 12.97 -5.72 -1.77
N SER A 87 14.07 -5.65 -2.53
CA SER A 87 15.08 -6.71 -2.55
C SER A 87 15.90 -6.78 -1.26
N TYR A 88 16.01 -5.67 -0.51
CA TYR A 88 16.65 -5.65 0.80
C TYR A 88 15.76 -6.27 1.88
N ASP A 89 14.49 -5.87 1.95
CA ASP A 89 13.48 -6.45 2.85
C ASP A 89 12.11 -6.48 2.16
N PRO A 90 11.67 -7.65 1.67
CA PRO A 90 10.35 -7.79 1.04
C PRO A 90 9.19 -7.46 1.97
N ASN A 91 9.36 -7.52 3.29
CA ASN A 91 8.30 -7.16 4.24
C ASN A 91 7.97 -5.67 4.22
N LEU A 92 8.81 -4.82 3.62
CA LEU A 92 8.48 -3.42 3.39
C LEU A 92 7.22 -3.25 2.53
N ILE A 93 6.91 -4.22 1.65
CA ILE A 93 5.69 -4.24 0.83
C ILE A 93 4.41 -4.32 1.68
N ARG A 94 4.52 -4.86 2.91
CA ARG A 94 3.40 -5.09 3.83
C ARG A 94 3.25 -3.97 4.87
N VAL A 95 4.08 -2.92 4.82
CA VAL A 95 3.99 -1.80 5.76
C VAL A 95 2.68 -1.06 5.49
N GLN A 96 1.83 -1.01 6.49
CA GLN A 96 0.55 -0.30 6.42
C GLN A 96 0.76 1.17 6.75
N GLY A 97 0.55 2.02 5.76
CA GLY A 97 0.53 3.46 5.91
C GLY A 97 -0.85 3.98 6.33
N ARG A 98 -1.11 5.23 5.98
CA ARG A 98 -2.41 5.88 6.20
C ARG A 98 -3.57 5.05 5.63
N GLY A 99 -4.59 4.83 6.45
CA GLY A 99 -5.77 4.04 6.07
C GLY A 99 -5.49 2.53 5.91
N GLY A 100 -4.40 2.02 6.47
CA GLY A 100 -4.02 0.61 6.31
C GLY A 100 -3.55 0.27 4.90
N ILE A 101 -3.31 1.27 4.06
CA ILE A 101 -2.86 1.10 2.68
C ILE A 101 -1.43 0.57 2.70
N THR A 102 -1.21 -0.56 2.05
CA THR A 102 0.13 -1.11 1.83
C THR A 102 0.69 -0.67 0.48
N PRO A 103 2.01 -0.70 0.29
CA PRO A 103 2.65 -0.49 -1.01
C PRO A 103 2.05 -1.32 -2.17
N LEU A 104 1.58 -2.56 -1.92
CA LEU A 104 0.89 -3.34 -2.96
C LEU A 104 -0.42 -2.67 -3.43
N HIS A 105 -1.24 -2.19 -2.49
CA HIS A 105 -2.46 -1.45 -2.80
C HIS A 105 -2.16 -0.22 -3.65
N TYR A 106 -1.09 0.51 -3.32
CA TYR A 106 -0.70 1.71 -4.06
C TYR A 106 -0.23 1.39 -5.50
N VAL A 107 0.57 0.34 -5.69
CA VAL A 107 1.07 -0.07 -7.01
C VAL A 107 -0.06 -0.45 -7.98
N VAL A 108 -1.17 -0.99 -7.47
CA VAL A 108 -2.38 -1.27 -8.27
C VAL A 108 -2.93 0.01 -8.91
N GLU A 109 -2.86 1.14 -8.22
CA GLU A 109 -3.36 2.43 -8.75
C GLU A 109 -2.43 3.05 -9.80
N MET A 110 -1.12 2.74 -9.73
CA MET A 110 -0.08 3.31 -10.59
C MET A 110 -0.04 2.73 -12.02
N GLU A 111 -0.82 1.69 -12.34
CA GLU A 111 -0.82 0.97 -13.64
C GLU A 111 0.55 0.41 -14.08
N ASN A 112 1.52 0.34 -13.16
CA ASN A 112 2.82 -0.27 -13.42
C ASN A 112 2.76 -1.79 -13.19
N ILE A 113 2.36 -2.52 -14.23
CA ILE A 113 2.14 -3.96 -14.19
C ILE A 113 3.43 -4.74 -13.85
N ASP A 114 4.57 -4.35 -14.39
CA ASP A 114 5.85 -5.00 -14.10
C ASP A 114 6.21 -4.89 -12.62
N LEU A 115 5.93 -3.73 -12.02
CA LEU A 115 6.16 -3.51 -10.61
C LEU A 115 5.17 -4.30 -9.75
N LEU A 116 3.91 -4.38 -10.15
CA LEU A 116 2.90 -5.20 -9.49
C LEU A 116 3.30 -6.68 -9.46
N ILE A 117 3.72 -7.23 -10.60
CA ILE A 117 4.21 -8.61 -10.70
C ILE A 117 5.41 -8.81 -9.79
N ARG A 118 6.36 -7.85 -9.79
CA ARG A 118 7.53 -7.91 -8.93
C ARG A 118 7.15 -7.92 -7.45
N PHE A 119 6.19 -7.11 -7.02
CA PHE A 119 5.74 -7.08 -5.62
C PHE A 119 5.14 -8.41 -5.20
N LEU A 120 4.34 -9.03 -6.07
CA LEU A 120 3.75 -10.35 -5.82
C LEU A 120 4.82 -11.45 -5.73
N LEU A 121 5.87 -11.38 -6.56
CA LEU A 121 6.99 -12.32 -6.52
C LEU A 121 7.84 -12.17 -5.24
N GLU A 122 8.17 -10.94 -4.85
CA GLU A 122 9.01 -10.67 -3.67
C GLU A 122 8.25 -10.94 -2.36
N CYS A 123 6.94 -10.63 -2.32
CA CYS A 123 6.11 -10.82 -1.14
C CYS A 123 4.75 -11.43 -1.50
N PRO A 124 4.66 -12.75 -1.76
CA PRO A 124 3.41 -13.41 -2.14
C PRO A 124 2.28 -13.25 -1.13
N SER A 125 2.61 -13.14 0.16
CA SER A 125 1.63 -12.96 1.24
C SER A 125 0.93 -11.60 1.19
N SER A 126 1.51 -10.59 0.53
CA SER A 126 0.92 -9.25 0.40
C SER A 126 -0.45 -9.24 -0.29
N ILE A 127 -0.79 -10.28 -1.06
CA ILE A 127 -2.12 -10.45 -1.68
C ILE A 127 -3.26 -10.53 -0.65
N LYS A 128 -2.93 -10.87 0.60
CA LYS A 128 -3.86 -11.03 1.72
C LYS A 128 -3.98 -9.77 2.59
N ASP A 129 -3.25 -8.70 2.27
CA ASP A 129 -3.30 -7.49 3.08
C ASP A 129 -4.60 -6.75 2.86
N LEU A 130 -5.08 -6.14 3.95
CA LEU A 130 -6.34 -5.42 4.01
C LEU A 130 -6.08 -3.97 4.40
N THR A 131 -6.83 -3.06 3.78
CA THR A 131 -6.98 -1.68 4.24
C THR A 131 -7.84 -1.63 5.50
N VAL A 132 -7.98 -0.44 6.12
CA VAL A 132 -8.91 -0.26 7.25
C VAL A 132 -10.37 -0.54 6.85
N ARG A 133 -10.71 -0.37 5.57
CA ARG A 133 -12.02 -0.69 4.99
C ARG A 133 -12.15 -2.15 4.58
N GLN A 134 -11.25 -3.01 5.05
CA GLN A 134 -11.20 -4.44 4.70
C GLN A 134 -11.09 -4.70 3.18
N GLU A 135 -10.55 -3.75 2.42
CA GLU A 135 -10.33 -3.92 0.99
C GLU A 135 -9.02 -4.66 0.73
N THR A 136 -9.04 -5.66 -0.16
CA THR A 136 -7.81 -6.25 -0.72
C THR A 136 -7.32 -5.44 -1.91
N ALA A 137 -6.09 -5.69 -2.36
CA ALA A 137 -5.58 -5.14 -3.62
C ALA A 137 -6.49 -5.41 -4.83
N VAL A 138 -7.22 -6.53 -4.84
CA VAL A 138 -8.19 -6.87 -5.90
C VAL A 138 -9.43 -6.00 -5.83
N HIS A 139 -9.95 -5.72 -4.61
CA HIS A 139 -11.06 -4.78 -4.43
C HIS A 139 -10.68 -3.41 -4.99
N ILE A 140 -9.48 -2.91 -4.67
CA ILE A 140 -9.00 -1.62 -5.18
C ILE A 140 -8.89 -1.65 -6.71
N ALA A 141 -8.32 -2.71 -7.29
CA ALA A 141 -8.19 -2.82 -8.74
C ALA A 141 -9.54 -2.69 -9.45
N VAL A 142 -10.57 -3.39 -8.97
CA VAL A 142 -11.93 -3.28 -9.52
C VAL A 142 -12.51 -1.89 -9.24
N ARG A 143 -12.53 -1.42 -7.99
CA ARG A 143 -13.13 -0.12 -7.62
C ARG A 143 -12.54 1.05 -8.42
N LYS A 144 -11.24 1.00 -8.73
CA LYS A 144 -10.51 2.02 -9.51
C LYS A 144 -10.49 1.75 -11.02
N ARG A 145 -11.21 0.73 -11.51
CA ARG A 145 -11.30 0.32 -12.93
C ARG A 145 -9.93 -0.02 -13.56
N LYS A 146 -9.01 -0.58 -12.75
CA LYS A 146 -7.66 -0.98 -13.17
C LYS A 146 -7.67 -2.41 -13.70
N ILE A 147 -8.22 -2.60 -14.89
CA ILE A 147 -8.47 -3.93 -15.50
C ILE A 147 -7.21 -4.77 -15.65
N GLU A 148 -6.08 -4.19 -16.09
CA GLU A 148 -4.84 -4.94 -16.24
C GLU A 148 -4.25 -5.38 -14.89
N ALA A 149 -4.31 -4.51 -13.87
CA ALA A 149 -3.92 -4.89 -12.52
C ALA A 149 -4.85 -6.00 -11.96
N PHE A 150 -6.15 -5.89 -12.21
CA PHE A 150 -7.11 -6.94 -11.84
C PHE A 150 -6.78 -8.28 -12.48
N LYS A 151 -6.51 -8.33 -13.80
CA LYS A 151 -6.12 -9.57 -14.50
C LYS A 151 -4.88 -10.22 -13.88
N VAL A 152 -3.87 -9.41 -13.56
CA VAL A 152 -2.63 -9.89 -12.92
C VAL A 152 -2.93 -10.47 -11.54
N LEU A 153 -3.64 -9.73 -10.70
CA LEU A 153 -3.99 -10.16 -9.34
C LEU A 153 -4.88 -11.39 -9.34
N PHE A 154 -5.93 -11.41 -10.17
CA PHE A 154 -6.84 -12.54 -10.29
C PHE A 154 -6.10 -13.80 -10.78
N GLY A 155 -5.28 -13.66 -11.83
CA GLY A 155 -4.44 -14.74 -12.32
C GLY A 155 -3.45 -15.24 -11.26
N TRP A 156 -2.82 -14.34 -10.51
CA TRP A 156 -1.95 -14.70 -9.39
C TRP A 156 -2.69 -15.50 -8.31
N ILE A 157 -3.87 -15.03 -7.91
CA ILE A 157 -4.71 -15.70 -6.91
C ILE A 157 -5.08 -17.13 -7.35
N LYS A 158 -5.49 -17.31 -8.61
CA LYS A 158 -5.82 -18.63 -9.15
C LYS A 158 -4.60 -19.56 -9.18
N ARG A 159 -3.44 -19.06 -9.63
CA ARG A 159 -2.19 -19.85 -9.71
C ARG A 159 -1.63 -20.26 -8.35
N THR A 160 -1.88 -19.47 -7.31
CA THR A 160 -1.34 -19.69 -5.96
C THR A 160 -2.36 -20.26 -4.96
N ASP A 161 -3.53 -20.67 -5.45
CA ASP A 161 -4.65 -21.20 -4.65
C ASP A 161 -5.08 -20.27 -3.48
N ASN A 162 -4.99 -18.96 -3.68
CA ASN A 162 -5.45 -17.96 -2.70
C ASN A 162 -6.91 -17.54 -2.95
N THR A 163 -7.74 -18.44 -3.45
CA THR A 163 -9.11 -18.14 -3.94
C THR A 163 -10.02 -17.56 -2.86
N ALA A 164 -9.76 -17.86 -1.59
CA ALA A 164 -10.46 -17.26 -0.45
C ALA A 164 -10.38 -15.73 -0.42
N VAL A 165 -9.32 -15.12 -0.95
CA VAL A 165 -9.17 -13.65 -1.02
C VAL A 165 -10.30 -13.00 -1.85
N LEU A 166 -10.87 -13.73 -2.81
CA LEU A 166 -11.97 -13.23 -3.66
C LEU A 166 -13.33 -13.26 -2.94
N THR A 167 -13.46 -14.01 -1.84
CA THR A 167 -14.70 -14.14 -1.06
C THR A 167 -14.73 -13.25 0.18
N TRP A 168 -13.60 -12.64 0.53
CA TRP A 168 -13.53 -11.64 1.60
C TRP A 168 -14.38 -10.43 1.26
N ARG A 169 -14.90 -9.80 2.31
CA ARG A 169 -15.82 -8.68 2.22
C ARG A 169 -15.14 -7.41 2.72
N ASP A 170 -15.35 -6.31 2.01
CA ASP A 170 -15.01 -4.98 2.49
C ASP A 170 -15.92 -4.54 3.65
N GLU A 171 -15.69 -3.33 4.16
CA GLU A 171 -16.43 -2.74 5.28
C GLU A 171 -17.94 -2.62 5.00
N GLU A 172 -18.34 -2.47 3.73
CA GLU A 172 -19.74 -2.47 3.31
C GLU A 172 -20.33 -3.87 3.09
N GLY A 173 -19.55 -4.93 3.32
CA GLY A 173 -19.98 -6.31 3.14
C GLY A 173 -19.89 -6.81 1.69
N ASN A 174 -19.27 -6.06 0.78
CA ASN A 174 -19.14 -6.42 -0.62
C ASN A 174 -17.91 -7.29 -0.85
N THR A 175 -18.07 -8.37 -1.62
CA THR A 175 -16.92 -9.06 -2.22
C THR A 175 -16.47 -8.36 -3.49
N VAL A 176 -15.32 -8.75 -4.04
CA VAL A 176 -14.80 -8.25 -5.32
C VAL A 176 -15.86 -8.36 -6.44
N LEU A 177 -16.62 -9.46 -6.50
CA LEU A 177 -17.69 -9.64 -7.48
C LEU A 177 -18.84 -8.64 -7.28
N HIS A 178 -19.23 -8.36 -6.04
CA HIS A 178 -20.24 -7.34 -5.75
C HIS A 178 -19.74 -5.95 -6.21
N VAL A 179 -18.47 -5.61 -5.94
CA VAL A 179 -17.88 -4.34 -6.40
C VAL A 179 -17.85 -4.26 -7.92
N ALA A 180 -17.52 -5.35 -8.63
CA ALA A 180 -17.51 -5.40 -10.09
C ALA A 180 -18.92 -5.16 -10.69
N ALA A 181 -19.95 -5.77 -10.09
CA ALA A 181 -21.33 -5.56 -10.49
C ALA A 181 -21.81 -4.13 -10.21
N LEU A 182 -21.55 -3.60 -9.00
CA LEU A 182 -21.94 -2.24 -8.59
C LEU A 182 -21.28 -1.15 -9.45
N THR A 183 -20.05 -1.38 -9.89
CA THR A 183 -19.30 -0.44 -10.73
C THR A 183 -19.54 -0.63 -12.23
N ASN A 184 -20.41 -1.57 -12.61
CA ASN A 184 -20.73 -1.93 -14.00
C ASN A 184 -19.47 -2.26 -14.82
N GLN A 185 -18.72 -3.27 -14.37
CA GLN A 185 -17.51 -3.78 -15.05
C GLN A 185 -17.73 -5.21 -15.54
N PRO A 186 -18.36 -5.40 -16.72
CA PRO A 186 -18.68 -6.72 -17.24
C PRO A 186 -17.43 -7.57 -17.47
N GLU A 187 -16.31 -6.95 -17.85
CA GLU A 187 -15.03 -7.63 -18.03
C GLU A 187 -14.51 -8.22 -16.72
N ALA A 188 -14.73 -7.59 -15.57
CA ALA A 188 -14.31 -8.15 -14.28
C ALA A 188 -15.26 -9.27 -13.82
N CYS A 189 -16.57 -9.13 -14.11
CA CYS A 189 -17.57 -10.15 -13.83
C CYS A 189 -17.35 -11.44 -14.62
N SER A 190 -16.86 -11.35 -15.87
CA SER A 190 -16.67 -12.54 -16.73
C SER A 190 -15.56 -13.50 -16.26
N PHE A 191 -14.77 -13.14 -15.25
CA PHE A 191 -13.74 -14.01 -14.68
C PHE A 191 -14.26 -14.95 -13.59
N TYR A 192 -15.50 -14.76 -13.14
CA TYR A 192 -16.16 -15.60 -12.13
C TYR A 192 -17.05 -16.65 -12.80
#